data_AF-F0UCH5-F1
#
_entry.id   AF-F0UCH5-F1
#
_cell.length_a   1.000
_cell.length_b   1.000
_cell.length_c   1.000
_cell.angle_alpha   90.00
_cell.angle_beta   90.00
_cell.angle_gamma   90.00
#
_symmetry.space_group_name_H-M   'P 1'
#
loop_
_entity.id
_entity.type
_entity.pdbx_description
1 polymer ?
#
loop_
_entity_poly.entity_id
_entity_poly.type
_entity_poly.pdbx_seq_one_letter_code
_entity_poly.pdbx_strand_id
1 'polypeptide(L)'
;MESSPLTQQSRPDTFQPKIVKLYETLFLNAEDAEPSEGFWREFFLLPPQRVRLSQILDVISPDDILQIHFHTQQLFSKAIKEAAAGESPSNIYALETLTTFLGGVLTKKYTNPSSDIITVLAGIDEVDHVIANFVAALDGIIRNGTSFEIRLKAVEAAISMTSGGYKTSLISYFMHRDIFPALMKFIHDSNIRTQIFEPFVLLGLLSNYNKFEFQNPYQLRLDDFVNESTIQKIVGGTGVTCTALRNGYVAVQDDLPEGWNLSSTLAFFGLGALAPGRRAKTPLTPEEAKARFGAL
;
A
#
# COMPACT_ATOMS: atom_id res chain seq x y z
N MET A 1 6.34 27.69 51.74
CA MET A 1 6.64 26.44 51.00
C MET A 1 5.89 26.54 49.69
N GLU A 2 6.61 26.82 48.60
CA GLU A 2 6.03 26.87 47.26
C GLU A 2 5.57 25.45 46.89
N SER A 3 4.29 25.31 46.56
CA SER A 3 3.68 24.06 46.12
C SER A 3 4.36 23.60 44.84
N SER A 4 4.94 22.39 44.86
CA SER A 4 5.56 21.75 43.71
C SER A 4 4.66 21.83 42.47
N PRO A 5 5.16 22.29 41.31
CA PRO A 5 4.37 22.51 40.08
C PRO A 5 3.96 21.20 39.38
N LEU A 6 4.37 20.05 39.92
CA LEU A 6 4.10 18.74 39.35
C LEU A 6 2.74 18.23 39.82
N THR A 7 1.71 18.46 39.00
CA THR A 7 0.40 17.82 39.16
C THR A 7 0.49 16.39 38.65
N GLN A 8 0.20 15.43 39.54
CA GLN A 8 0.11 14.02 39.18
C GLN A 8 -1.10 13.82 38.26
N GLN A 9 -0.86 13.64 36.96
CA GLN A 9 -1.92 13.26 36.03
C GLN A 9 -2.44 11.87 36.39
N SER A 10 -3.76 11.74 36.52
CA SER A 10 -4.43 10.45 36.72
C SER A 10 -4.07 9.51 35.57
N ARG A 11 -3.70 8.28 35.91
CA ARG A 11 -3.34 7.25 34.93
C ARG A 11 -4.60 6.93 34.10
N PRO A 12 -4.58 7.08 32.77
CA PRO A 12 -5.75 6.78 31.96
C PRO A 12 -6.08 5.28 32.03
N ASP A 13 -7.38 4.95 31.96
CA ASP A 13 -7.90 3.58 32.03
C ASP A 13 -7.41 2.70 30.86
N THR A 14 -6.94 3.31 29.77
CA THR A 14 -6.33 2.60 28.65
C THR A 14 -5.14 3.41 28.12
N PHE A 15 -3.99 2.75 27.98
CA PHE A 15 -2.79 3.35 27.38
C PHE A 15 -2.91 3.35 25.86
N GLN A 16 -3.34 4.49 25.31
CA GLN A 16 -3.34 4.70 23.87
C GLN A 16 -1.99 5.30 23.42
N PRO A 17 -1.35 4.72 22.39
CA PRO A 17 -0.13 5.27 21.81
C PRO A 17 -0.36 6.69 21.28
N LYS A 18 0.59 7.59 21.52
CA LYS A 18 0.42 9.02 21.21
C LYS A 18 0.12 9.29 19.73
N ILE A 19 0.74 8.52 18.83
CA ILE A 19 0.48 8.60 17.39
C ILE A 19 -0.99 8.38 17.03
N VAL A 20 -1.71 7.53 17.76
CA VAL A 20 -3.14 7.28 17.50
C VAL A 20 -3.96 8.50 17.88
N LYS A 21 -3.62 9.19 18.97
CA LYS A 21 -4.26 10.47 19.32
C LYS A 21 -4.02 11.53 18.25
N LEU A 22 -2.82 11.58 17.67
CA LEU A 22 -2.53 12.49 16.56
C LEU A 22 -3.38 12.16 15.31
N TYR A 23 -3.60 10.88 15.01
CA TYR A 23 -4.54 10.49 13.95
C TYR A 23 -5.97 10.94 14.25
N GLU A 24 -6.46 10.73 15.48
CA GLU A 24 -7.81 11.15 15.88
C GLU A 24 -7.98 12.67 15.79
N THR A 25 -6.99 13.45 16.24
CA THR A 25 -6.98 14.91 16.08
C THR A 25 -7.02 15.30 14.60
N LEU A 26 -6.26 14.62 13.74
CA LEU A 26 -6.16 14.99 12.33
C LEU A 26 -7.41 14.62 11.51
N PHE A 27 -8.07 13.50 11.84
CA PHE A 27 -9.12 12.93 10.99
C PHE A 27 -10.52 12.92 11.61
N LEU A 28 -10.65 12.86 12.93
CA LEU A 28 -11.96 12.75 13.61
C LEU A 28 -12.35 14.04 14.34
N ASN A 29 -11.36 14.74 14.90
CA ASN A 29 -11.53 16.00 15.62
C ASN A 29 -10.81 17.14 14.88
N ALA A 30 -10.89 17.14 13.55
CA ALA A 30 -10.26 18.15 12.72
C ALA A 30 -10.87 19.53 13.05
N GLU A 31 -10.06 20.42 13.62
CA GLU A 31 -10.43 21.81 13.86
C GLU A 31 -10.15 22.63 12.60
N ASP A 32 -10.83 23.77 12.40
CA ASP A 32 -10.57 24.64 11.24
C ASP A 32 -9.15 25.25 11.26
N ALA A 33 -8.44 25.16 12.39
CA ALA A 33 -7.09 25.69 12.55
C ALA A 33 -6.01 24.72 12.04
N GLU A 34 -5.05 25.26 11.30
CA GLU A 34 -3.91 24.49 10.80
C GLU A 34 -3.07 23.88 11.94
N PRO A 35 -2.75 22.56 11.88
CA PRO A 35 -1.85 21.93 12.83
C PRO A 35 -0.46 22.59 12.84
N SER A 36 0.03 22.91 14.04
CA SER A 36 1.34 23.55 14.22
C SER A 36 2.52 22.72 13.67
N GLU A 37 3.65 23.35 13.37
CA GLU A 37 4.88 22.63 12.99
C GLU A 37 5.35 21.64 14.08
N GLY A 38 5.08 21.94 15.36
CA GLY A 38 5.36 21.02 16.46
C GLY A 38 4.54 19.73 16.39
N PHE A 39 3.29 19.82 15.93
CA PHE A 39 2.42 18.67 15.70
C PHE A 39 3.02 17.76 14.62
N TRP A 40 3.39 18.31 13.46
CA TRP A 40 3.93 17.53 12.35
C TRP A 40 5.28 16.90 12.68
N ARG A 41 6.15 17.64 13.37
CA ARG A 41 7.43 17.09 13.84
C ARG A 41 7.23 15.90 14.75
N GLU A 42 6.27 15.97 15.67
CA GLU A 42 5.96 14.84 16.53
C GLU A 42 5.32 13.68 15.74
N PHE A 43 4.40 13.99 14.84
CA PHE A 43 3.68 13.03 14.02
C PHE A 43 4.62 12.09 13.25
N PHE A 44 5.64 12.65 12.57
CA PHE A 44 6.57 11.85 11.76
C PHE A 44 7.72 11.24 12.56
N LEU A 45 7.93 11.66 13.82
CA LEU A 45 8.97 11.11 14.68
C LEU A 45 8.50 9.84 15.41
N LEU A 46 7.19 9.69 15.60
CA LEU A 46 6.59 8.52 16.23
C LEU A 46 6.40 7.37 15.22
N PRO A 47 6.59 6.10 15.64
CA PRO A 47 6.39 4.95 14.77
C PRO A 47 4.92 4.84 14.35
N PRO A 48 4.62 4.70 13.05
CA PRO A 48 3.26 4.70 12.54
C PRO A 48 2.52 3.41 12.91
N GLN A 49 1.25 3.54 13.26
CA GLN A 49 0.37 2.40 13.53
C GLN A 49 -0.57 2.16 12.37
N ARG A 50 -0.07 1.50 11.32
CA ARG A 50 -0.77 1.30 10.05
C ARG A 50 -2.18 0.72 10.23
N VAL A 51 -2.32 -0.30 11.09
CA VAL A 51 -3.62 -0.93 11.36
C VAL A 51 -4.60 0.05 11.99
N ARG A 52 -4.15 0.87 12.95
CA ARG A 52 -5.01 1.87 13.61
C ARG A 52 -5.37 3.02 12.67
N LEU A 53 -4.42 3.50 11.87
CA LEU A 53 -4.68 4.52 10.87
C LEU A 53 -5.68 4.03 9.81
N SER A 54 -5.52 2.79 9.30
CA SER A 54 -6.49 2.18 8.40
C SER A 54 -7.88 2.09 9.03
N GLN A 55 -7.98 1.62 10.27
CA GLN A 55 -9.26 1.54 10.98
C GLN A 55 -9.94 2.90 11.13
N ILE A 56 -9.18 3.96 11.44
CA ILE A 56 -9.72 5.32 11.52
C ILE A 56 -10.24 5.77 10.15
N LEU A 57 -9.44 5.59 9.10
CA LEU A 57 -9.82 5.98 7.74
C LEU A 57 -11.02 5.19 7.23
N ASP A 58 -11.15 3.90 7.56
CA ASP A 58 -12.24 3.03 7.13
C ASP A 58 -13.61 3.51 7.65
N VAL A 59 -13.64 4.11 8.84
CA VAL A 59 -14.87 4.61 9.48
C VAL A 59 -15.38 5.90 8.82
N ILE A 60 -14.50 6.70 8.23
CA ILE A 60 -14.85 8.01 7.68
C ILE A 60 -15.48 7.84 6.29
N SER A 61 -16.61 8.49 6.04
CA SER A 61 -17.28 8.43 4.73
C SER A 61 -16.49 9.22 3.67
N PRO A 62 -16.70 8.95 2.36
CA PRO A 62 -16.07 9.74 1.29
C PRO A 62 -16.39 11.24 1.40
N ASP A 63 -17.63 11.58 1.79
CA ASP A 63 -18.09 12.97 1.93
C ASP A 63 -17.44 13.65 3.13
N ASP A 64 -17.29 12.95 4.26
CA ASP A 64 -16.61 13.48 5.44
C ASP A 64 -15.11 13.71 5.18
N ILE A 65 -14.46 12.81 4.41
CA ILE A 65 -13.08 13.02 3.96
C ILE A 65 -12.97 14.30 3.13
N LEU A 66 -13.96 14.61 2.28
CA LEU A 66 -13.98 15.84 1.52
C LEU A 66 -14.16 17.07 2.41
N GLN A 67 -14.86 16.98 3.54
CA GLN A 67 -14.95 18.10 4.49
C GLN A 67 -13.61 18.42 5.14
N ILE A 68 -12.80 17.40 5.44
CA ILE A 68 -11.48 17.56 6.07
C ILE A 68 -10.32 17.66 5.05
N HIS A 69 -10.61 17.97 3.77
CA HIS A 69 -9.63 17.91 2.68
C HIS A 69 -8.37 18.74 2.94
N PHE A 70 -8.47 19.87 3.66
CA PHE A 70 -7.31 20.69 4.02
C PHE A 70 -6.28 19.89 4.84
N HIS A 71 -6.74 19.11 5.83
CA HIS A 71 -5.88 18.28 6.67
C HIS A 71 -5.26 17.12 5.89
N THR A 72 -6.02 16.50 4.99
CA THR A 72 -5.54 15.39 4.16
C THR A 72 -4.50 15.86 3.16
N GLN A 73 -4.70 17.03 2.54
CA GLN A 73 -3.73 17.68 1.65
C GLN A 73 -2.42 18.01 2.37
N GLN A 74 -2.53 18.53 3.60
CA GLN A 74 -1.35 18.84 4.42
C GLN A 74 -0.58 17.58 4.81
N LEU A 75 -1.28 16.54 5.27
CA LEU A 75 -0.64 15.26 5.58
C LEU A 75 0.12 14.73 4.37
N PHE A 76 -0.53 14.72 3.20
CA PHE A 76 0.09 14.23 1.98
C PHE A 76 1.34 15.05 1.62
N SER A 77 1.21 16.37 1.58
CA SER A 77 2.30 17.29 1.23
C SER A 77 3.47 17.24 2.22
N LYS A 78 3.19 17.21 3.53
CA LYS A 78 4.23 17.12 4.57
C LYS A 78 4.91 15.76 4.56
N ALA A 79 4.16 14.67 4.40
CA ALA A 79 4.75 13.34 4.34
C ALA A 79 5.64 13.15 3.10
N ILE A 80 5.32 13.78 1.95
CA ILE A 80 6.22 13.81 0.79
C ILE A 80 7.54 14.50 1.13
N LYS A 81 7.47 15.66 1.79
CA LYS A 81 8.66 16.43 2.19
C LYS A 81 9.53 15.64 3.17
N GLU A 82 8.94 15.05 4.19
CA GLU A 82 9.64 14.22 5.19
C GLU A 82 10.25 12.96 4.58
N ALA A 83 9.54 12.28 3.67
CA ALA A 83 10.08 11.14 2.94
C ALA A 83 11.31 11.52 2.09
N ALA A 84 11.28 12.70 1.46
CA ALA A 84 12.36 13.21 0.62
C ALA A 84 13.55 13.81 1.41
N ALA A 85 13.36 14.17 2.68
CA ALA A 85 14.39 14.80 3.52
C ALA A 85 15.60 13.89 3.79
N GLY A 86 15.43 12.56 3.69
CA GLY A 86 16.52 11.60 3.90
C GLY A 86 16.87 11.35 5.37
N GLU A 87 16.13 11.94 6.31
CA GLU A 87 16.34 11.79 7.75
C GLU A 87 15.62 10.55 8.29
N SER A 88 16.40 9.55 8.74
CA SER A 88 15.87 8.33 9.36
C SER A 88 15.68 8.52 10.88
N PRO A 89 14.57 8.04 11.50
CA PRO A 89 13.53 7.16 10.93
C PRO A 89 12.33 7.87 10.29
N SER A 90 12.25 9.20 10.38
CA SER A 90 11.08 9.99 9.95
C SER A 90 10.70 9.75 8.49
N ASN A 91 11.69 9.63 7.60
CA ASN A 91 11.46 9.36 6.19
C ASN A 91 10.76 8.02 5.93
N ILE A 92 11.12 6.95 6.65
CA ILE A 92 10.48 5.64 6.57
C ILE A 92 9.06 5.73 7.13
N TYR A 93 8.89 6.38 8.28
CA TYR A 93 7.57 6.56 8.91
C TYR A 93 6.61 7.38 8.05
N ALA A 94 7.12 8.38 7.33
CA ALA A 94 6.37 9.17 6.36
C ALA A 94 5.89 8.31 5.18
N LEU A 95 6.74 7.46 4.61
CA LEU A 95 6.36 6.54 3.52
C LEU A 95 5.33 5.49 3.96
N GLU A 96 5.46 4.95 5.16
CA GLU A 96 4.46 4.01 5.71
C GLU A 96 3.11 4.68 5.97
N THR A 97 3.14 5.92 6.45
CA THR A 97 1.92 6.73 6.63
C THR A 97 1.28 7.04 5.27
N LEU A 98 2.06 7.46 4.28
CA LEU A 98 1.59 7.69 2.90
C LEU A 98 0.93 6.46 2.32
N THR A 99 1.57 5.29 2.43
CA THR A 99 1.05 4.01 1.93
C THR A 99 -0.31 3.70 2.56
N THR A 100 -0.42 3.83 3.88
CA THR A 100 -1.66 3.55 4.62
C THR A 100 -2.75 4.57 4.29
N PHE A 101 -2.39 5.85 4.23
CA PHE A 101 -3.30 6.94 3.90
C PHE A 101 -3.86 6.80 2.48
N LEU A 102 -3.01 6.55 1.48
CA LEU A 102 -3.43 6.32 0.10
C LEU A 102 -4.35 5.10 -0.01
N GLY A 103 -4.03 4.01 0.68
CA GLY A 103 -4.87 2.82 0.73
C GLY A 103 -6.25 3.06 1.34
N GLY A 104 -6.35 3.90 2.38
CA GLY A 104 -7.62 4.24 3.02
C GLY A 104 -8.47 5.28 2.27
N VAL A 105 -7.82 6.21 1.57
CA VAL A 105 -8.49 7.29 0.82
C VAL A 105 -8.89 6.83 -0.57
N LEU A 106 -7.97 6.28 -1.36
CA LEU A 106 -8.21 5.99 -2.78
C LEU A 106 -9.16 4.81 -3.02
N THR A 107 -9.38 3.96 -2.01
CA THR A 107 -10.32 2.84 -2.10
C THR A 107 -11.77 3.24 -1.85
N LYS A 108 -12.02 4.49 -1.42
CA LYS A 108 -13.36 5.01 -1.19
C LYS A 108 -14.12 5.27 -2.48
N LYS A 109 -15.45 5.13 -2.40
CA LYS A 109 -16.36 5.34 -3.52
C LYS A 109 -16.83 6.79 -3.57
N TYR A 110 -16.01 7.64 -4.17
CA TYR A 110 -16.34 9.03 -4.43
C TYR A 110 -17.39 9.18 -5.54
N THR A 111 -18.16 10.27 -5.49
CA THR A 111 -19.16 10.59 -6.52
C THR A 111 -18.48 10.93 -7.84
N ASN A 112 -17.42 11.73 -7.79
CA ASN A 112 -16.60 12.11 -8.94
C ASN A 112 -15.14 11.70 -8.68
N PRO A 113 -14.75 10.42 -8.89
CA PRO A 113 -13.45 9.88 -8.47
C PRO A 113 -12.24 10.72 -8.88
N SER A 114 -12.18 11.23 -10.11
CA SER A 114 -11.06 12.06 -10.54
C SER A 114 -10.97 13.38 -9.77
N SER A 115 -12.07 14.13 -9.68
CA SER A 115 -12.07 15.45 -9.04
C SER A 115 -11.96 15.36 -7.52
N ASP A 116 -12.71 14.44 -6.91
CA ASP A 116 -12.79 14.32 -5.46
C ASP A 116 -11.45 13.84 -4.88
N ILE A 117 -10.79 12.87 -5.54
CA ILE A 117 -9.46 12.41 -5.12
C ILE A 117 -8.43 13.55 -5.25
N ILE A 118 -8.49 14.32 -6.34
CA ILE A 118 -7.61 15.50 -6.51
C ILE A 118 -7.81 16.49 -5.37
N THR A 119 -9.06 16.81 -5.03
CA THR A 119 -9.41 17.67 -3.89
C THR A 119 -8.85 17.12 -2.60
N VAL A 120 -8.96 15.82 -2.32
CA VAL A 120 -8.47 15.24 -1.06
C VAL A 120 -6.94 15.22 -0.96
N LEU A 121 -6.23 15.00 -2.07
CA LEU A 121 -4.77 14.83 -2.04
C LEU A 121 -3.98 16.13 -2.17
N ALA A 122 -4.41 17.03 -3.05
CA ALA A 122 -3.60 18.19 -3.42
C ALA A 122 -4.40 19.49 -3.58
N GLY A 123 -5.71 19.39 -3.80
CA GLY A 123 -6.50 20.53 -4.29
C GLY A 123 -6.31 20.71 -5.80
N ILE A 124 -7.31 21.29 -6.45
CA ILE A 124 -7.34 21.43 -7.92
C ILE A 124 -6.23 22.35 -8.41
N ASP A 125 -5.91 23.40 -7.64
CA ASP A 125 -4.93 24.42 -8.05
C ASP A 125 -3.48 23.93 -7.97
N GLU A 126 -3.18 23.05 -7.01
CA GLU A 126 -1.80 22.62 -6.70
C GLU A 126 -1.51 21.17 -7.12
N VAL A 127 -2.47 20.48 -7.75
CA VAL A 127 -2.36 19.05 -8.10
C VAL A 127 -1.11 18.73 -8.92
N ASP A 128 -0.81 19.55 -9.93
CA ASP A 128 0.34 19.33 -10.79
C ASP A 128 1.64 19.38 -10.00
N HIS A 129 1.76 20.36 -9.10
CA HIS A 129 2.95 20.56 -8.29
C HIS A 129 3.09 19.47 -7.22
N VAL A 130 2.03 19.18 -6.47
CA VAL A 130 2.07 18.20 -5.37
C VAL A 130 2.31 16.78 -5.89
N ILE A 131 1.62 16.37 -6.95
CA ILE A 131 1.75 15.01 -7.50
C ILE A 131 3.07 14.85 -8.25
N ALA A 132 3.54 15.87 -9.00
CA ALA A 132 4.88 15.81 -9.59
C ALA A 132 5.97 15.69 -8.52
N ASN A 133 5.85 16.41 -7.40
CA ASN A 133 6.76 16.29 -6.27
C ASN A 133 6.71 14.91 -5.60
N PHE A 134 5.51 14.32 -5.48
CA PHE A 134 5.37 12.95 -5.00
C PHE A 134 6.12 11.96 -5.90
N VAL A 135 5.85 11.96 -7.21
CA VAL A 135 6.53 11.06 -8.16
C VAL A 135 8.04 11.30 -8.18
N ALA A 136 8.46 12.58 -8.03
CA ALA A 136 9.86 12.95 -7.94
C ALA A 136 10.56 12.40 -6.70
N ALA A 137 9.94 12.53 -5.54
CA ALA A 137 10.43 11.97 -4.29
C ALA A 137 10.57 10.45 -4.39
N LEU A 138 9.54 9.77 -4.91
CA LEU A 138 9.57 8.32 -5.09
C LEU A 138 10.69 7.86 -6.03
N ASP A 139 10.84 8.47 -7.21
CA ASP A 139 11.95 8.17 -8.13
C ASP A 139 13.31 8.34 -7.46
N GLY A 140 13.51 9.45 -6.75
CA GLY A 140 14.75 9.72 -6.01
C GLY A 140 15.03 8.67 -4.94
N ILE A 141 14.04 8.33 -4.13
CA ILE A 141 14.17 7.36 -3.03
C ILE A 141 14.38 5.95 -3.58
N ILE A 142 13.60 5.50 -4.57
CA ILE A 142 13.74 4.16 -5.17
C ILE A 142 15.13 3.99 -5.80
N ARG A 143 15.65 5.04 -6.43
CA ARG A 143 16.95 5.02 -7.11
C ARG A 143 18.13 5.07 -6.15
N ASN A 144 18.06 5.92 -5.12
CA ASN A 144 19.22 6.33 -4.32
C ASN A 144 19.03 6.20 -2.80
N GLY A 145 17.94 5.58 -2.34
CA GLY A 145 17.67 5.38 -0.92
C GLY A 145 18.81 4.65 -0.21
N THR A 146 19.06 5.05 1.04
CA THR A 146 20.20 4.57 1.85
C THR A 146 20.13 3.09 2.20
N SER A 147 18.92 2.53 2.27
CA SER A 147 18.67 1.11 2.54
C SER A 147 17.65 0.53 1.55
N PHE A 148 17.64 -0.80 1.38
CA PHE A 148 16.58 -1.46 0.61
C PHE A 148 15.20 -1.29 1.24
N GLU A 149 15.13 -1.16 2.55
CA GLU A 149 13.88 -0.96 3.28
C GLU A 149 13.17 0.32 2.85
N ILE A 150 13.85 1.48 2.89
CA ILE A 150 13.24 2.74 2.48
C ILE A 150 12.88 2.75 0.99
N ARG A 151 13.73 2.14 0.15
CA ARG A 151 13.47 1.98 -1.28
C ARG A 151 12.20 1.16 -1.51
N LEU A 152 12.02 0.07 -0.78
CA LEU A 152 10.83 -0.78 -0.85
C LEU A 152 9.59 -0.04 -0.34
N LYS A 153 9.69 0.75 0.74
CA LYS A 153 8.59 1.61 1.21
C LYS A 153 8.15 2.65 0.19
N ALA A 154 9.07 3.21 -0.59
CA ALA A 154 8.73 4.08 -1.70
C ALA A 154 7.99 3.32 -2.82
N VAL A 155 8.41 2.09 -3.13
CA VAL A 155 7.68 1.23 -4.08
C VAL A 155 6.27 0.91 -3.57
N GLU A 156 6.09 0.55 -2.30
CA GLU A 156 4.77 0.29 -1.68
C GLU A 156 3.84 1.53 -1.76
N ALA A 157 4.37 2.73 -1.51
CA ALA A 157 3.62 3.98 -1.65
C ALA A 157 3.21 4.26 -3.11
N ALA A 158 4.11 4.00 -4.07
CA ALA A 158 3.81 4.13 -5.50
C ALA A 158 2.76 3.11 -5.97
N ILE A 159 2.81 1.87 -5.48
CA ILE A 159 1.78 0.86 -5.72
C ILE A 159 0.43 1.35 -5.18
N SER A 160 0.39 1.84 -3.95
CA SER A 160 -0.84 2.33 -3.33
C SER A 160 -1.49 3.46 -4.14
N MET A 161 -0.67 4.41 -4.63
CA MET A 161 -1.14 5.47 -5.53
C MET A 161 -1.67 4.90 -6.86
N THR A 162 -0.91 4.05 -7.52
CA THR A 162 -1.26 3.55 -8.87
C THR A 162 -2.42 2.55 -8.85
N SER A 163 -2.56 1.73 -7.81
CA SER A 163 -3.69 0.81 -7.67
C SER A 163 -4.98 1.54 -7.32
N GLY A 164 -4.92 2.51 -6.41
CA GLY A 164 -6.09 3.27 -5.97
C GLY A 164 -6.52 4.35 -6.98
N GLY A 165 -5.54 5.03 -7.58
CA GLY A 165 -5.75 6.08 -8.58
C GLY A 165 -5.93 5.58 -10.01
N TYR A 166 -6.08 4.27 -10.25
CA TYR A 166 -6.04 3.67 -11.60
C TYR A 166 -7.00 4.30 -12.61
N LYS A 167 -8.17 4.74 -12.15
CA LYS A 167 -9.20 5.35 -12.99
C LYS A 167 -9.11 6.88 -13.08
N THR A 168 -8.09 7.47 -12.49
CA THR A 168 -7.90 8.92 -12.40
C THR A 168 -6.79 9.39 -13.32
N SER A 169 -6.71 10.70 -13.55
CA SER A 169 -5.60 11.32 -14.28
C SER A 169 -4.28 11.28 -13.51
N LEU A 170 -4.25 10.92 -12.22
CA LEU A 170 -3.04 10.96 -11.38
C LEU A 170 -1.91 10.03 -11.86
N ILE A 171 -2.23 9.01 -12.64
CA ILE A 171 -1.21 8.10 -13.20
C ILE A 171 -0.46 8.74 -14.38
N SER A 172 -1.03 9.76 -15.03
CA SER A 172 -0.34 10.46 -16.13
C SER A 172 0.99 11.08 -15.67
N TYR A 173 1.10 11.52 -14.41
CA TYR A 173 2.35 12.04 -13.85
C TYR A 173 3.47 11.00 -13.81
N PHE A 174 3.14 9.71 -13.61
CA PHE A 174 4.10 8.63 -13.76
C PHE A 174 4.47 8.37 -15.22
N MET A 175 3.63 8.74 -16.19
CA MET A 175 4.00 8.67 -17.61
C MET A 175 4.96 9.80 -17.99
N HIS A 176 4.78 10.99 -17.40
CA HIS A 176 5.66 12.14 -17.64
C HIS A 176 7.01 12.02 -16.93
N ARG A 177 7.04 11.47 -15.71
CA ARG A 177 8.26 11.18 -14.99
C ARG A 177 8.55 9.69 -14.99
N ASP A 178 9.50 9.30 -15.82
CA ASP A 178 9.89 7.92 -16.01
C ASP A 178 10.64 7.34 -14.80
N ILE A 179 9.96 6.50 -14.03
CA ILE A 179 10.54 5.79 -12.88
C ILE A 179 11.12 4.41 -13.25
N PHE A 180 11.02 4.00 -14.52
CA PHE A 180 11.51 2.69 -14.98
C PHE A 180 13.00 2.45 -14.62
N PRO A 181 13.93 3.41 -14.84
CA PRO A 181 15.33 3.19 -14.50
C PRO A 181 15.55 2.97 -13.00
N ALA A 182 14.77 3.63 -12.14
CA ALA A 182 14.86 3.47 -10.70
C ALA A 182 14.39 2.06 -10.28
N LEU A 183 13.29 1.57 -10.85
CA LEU A 183 12.77 0.22 -10.60
C LEU A 183 13.74 -0.85 -11.09
N MET A 184 14.30 -0.71 -12.30
CA MET A 184 15.27 -1.66 -12.82
C MET A 184 16.55 -1.69 -11.99
N LYS A 185 17.04 -0.53 -11.55
CA LYS A 185 18.16 -0.46 -10.60
C LYS A 185 17.82 -1.18 -9.29
N PHE A 186 16.63 -0.99 -8.73
CA PHE A 186 16.20 -1.71 -7.53
C PHE A 186 16.23 -3.23 -7.70
N ILE A 187 15.63 -3.73 -8.78
CA ILE A 187 15.58 -5.16 -9.07
C ILE A 187 17.00 -5.72 -9.29
N HIS A 188 17.83 -4.96 -10.02
CA HIS A 188 19.21 -5.34 -10.29
C HIS A 188 20.04 -5.42 -9.01
N ASP A 189 19.91 -4.45 -8.10
CA ASP A 189 20.66 -4.43 -6.84
C ASP A 189 20.15 -5.49 -5.84
N SER A 190 18.87 -5.88 -5.94
CA SER A 190 18.26 -6.80 -4.97
C SER A 190 18.86 -8.21 -5.03
N ASN A 191 19.17 -8.74 -3.85
CA ASN A 191 19.62 -10.13 -3.66
C ASN A 191 18.52 -11.03 -3.07
N ILE A 192 17.42 -10.43 -2.60
CA ILE A 192 16.32 -11.14 -1.97
C ILE A 192 15.20 -11.27 -2.99
N ARG A 193 14.91 -12.50 -3.41
CA ARG A 193 13.93 -12.80 -4.47
C ARG A 193 12.52 -12.29 -4.17
N THR A 194 12.11 -12.27 -2.91
CA THR A 194 10.77 -11.80 -2.51
C THR A 194 10.60 -10.30 -2.69
N GLN A 195 11.67 -9.50 -2.50
CA GLN A 195 11.63 -8.04 -2.64
C GLN A 195 11.54 -7.57 -4.11
N ILE A 196 11.72 -8.47 -5.07
CA ILE A 196 11.63 -8.16 -6.51
C ILE A 196 10.18 -8.06 -6.95
N PHE A 197 9.26 -8.68 -6.22
CA PHE A 197 7.88 -8.80 -6.62
C PHE A 197 7.16 -7.46 -6.66
N GLU A 198 7.25 -6.64 -5.61
CA GLU A 198 6.56 -5.36 -5.53
C GLU A 198 7.00 -4.36 -6.62
N PRO A 199 8.30 -4.13 -6.87
CA PRO A 199 8.75 -3.28 -7.98
C PRO A 199 8.26 -3.78 -9.34
N PHE A 200 8.18 -5.11 -9.52
CA PHE A 200 7.70 -5.70 -10.75
C PHE A 200 6.17 -5.56 -10.92
N VAL A 201 5.41 -5.68 -9.83
CA VAL A 201 3.96 -5.40 -9.83
C VAL A 201 3.70 -3.94 -10.19
N LEU A 202 4.44 -2.99 -9.62
CA LEU A 202 4.32 -1.58 -9.97
C LEU A 202 4.57 -1.34 -11.46
N LEU A 203 5.61 -1.96 -12.01
CA LEU A 203 5.90 -1.89 -13.44
C LEU A 203 4.77 -2.50 -14.28
N GLY A 204 4.18 -3.59 -13.83
CA GLY A 204 2.99 -4.19 -14.41
C GLY A 204 1.79 -3.23 -14.42
N LEU A 205 1.53 -2.53 -13.32
CA LEU A 205 0.44 -1.54 -13.23
C LEU A 205 0.67 -0.38 -14.21
N LEU A 206 1.89 0.17 -14.21
CA LEU A 206 2.25 1.32 -15.05
C LEU A 206 2.24 0.96 -16.54
N SER A 207 2.69 -0.23 -16.93
CA SER A 207 2.65 -0.70 -18.33
C SER A 207 1.24 -1.06 -18.81
N ASN A 208 0.28 -1.30 -17.91
CA ASN A 208 -1.10 -1.57 -18.30
C ASN A 208 -1.97 -0.31 -18.36
N TYR A 209 -1.53 0.79 -17.76
CA TYR A 209 -2.26 2.07 -17.78
C TYR A 209 -2.51 2.54 -19.22
N ASN A 210 -3.79 2.71 -19.57
CA ASN A 210 -4.28 3.18 -20.88
C ASN A 210 -3.59 2.55 -22.10
N LYS A 211 -3.15 1.29 -21.98
CA LYS A 211 -2.38 0.59 -23.02
C LYS A 211 -3.04 0.48 -24.38
N PHE A 212 -4.37 0.63 -24.43
CA PHE A 212 -5.15 0.58 -25.65
C PHE A 212 -5.51 1.97 -26.20
N GLU A 213 -5.29 3.02 -25.42
CA GLU A 213 -5.66 4.40 -25.79
C GLU A 213 -4.48 5.18 -26.33
N PHE A 214 -3.27 4.93 -25.84
CA PHE A 214 -2.05 5.57 -26.33
C PHE A 214 -0.82 4.66 -26.17
N GLN A 215 0.30 5.07 -26.80
CA GLN A 215 1.57 4.37 -26.72
C GLN A 215 2.19 4.57 -25.33
N ASN A 216 2.13 3.53 -24.49
CA ASN A 216 2.61 3.59 -23.13
C ASN A 216 4.16 3.51 -23.07
N PRO A 217 4.87 4.48 -22.46
CA PRO A 217 6.33 4.50 -22.44
C PRO A 217 6.95 3.31 -21.67
N TYR A 218 6.27 2.80 -20.64
CA TYR A 218 6.73 1.63 -19.89
C TYR A 218 6.65 0.34 -20.71
N GLN A 219 5.68 0.23 -21.63
CA GLN A 219 5.61 -0.90 -22.56
C GLN A 219 6.80 -0.88 -23.53
N LEU A 220 7.07 0.26 -24.17
CA LEU A 220 8.22 0.39 -25.07
C LEU A 220 9.53 0.04 -24.37
N ARG A 221 9.71 0.51 -23.14
CA ARG A 221 10.90 0.18 -22.36
C ARG A 221 11.00 -1.30 -22.00
N LEU A 222 9.88 -1.97 -21.76
CA LEU A 222 9.86 -3.42 -21.54
C LEU A 222 10.21 -4.18 -22.82
N ASP A 223 9.68 -3.76 -23.97
CA ASP A 223 9.95 -4.36 -25.27
C ASP A 223 11.43 -4.23 -25.66
N ASP A 224 12.05 -3.08 -25.35
CA ASP A 224 13.47 -2.80 -25.63
C ASP A 224 14.43 -3.31 -24.53
N PHE A 225 13.93 -3.96 -23.47
CA PHE A 225 14.75 -4.34 -22.32
C PHE A 225 15.58 -5.60 -22.57
N VAL A 226 16.91 -5.47 -22.56
CA VAL A 226 17.86 -6.56 -22.90
C VAL A 226 18.76 -7.04 -21.76
N ASN A 227 18.57 -6.56 -20.52
CA ASN A 227 19.43 -6.94 -19.39
C ASN A 227 19.07 -8.33 -18.85
N GLU A 228 19.70 -9.37 -19.41
CA GLU A 228 19.42 -10.78 -19.09
C GLU A 228 19.51 -11.09 -17.59
N SER A 229 20.52 -10.58 -16.89
CA SER A 229 20.69 -10.81 -15.44
C SER A 229 19.49 -10.30 -14.64
N THR A 230 18.98 -9.12 -15.00
CA THR A 230 17.81 -8.53 -14.35
C THR A 230 16.54 -9.29 -14.74
N ILE A 231 16.41 -9.73 -16.00
CA ILE A 231 15.29 -10.56 -16.47
C ILE A 231 15.22 -11.88 -15.69
N GLN A 232 16.35 -12.58 -15.54
CA GLN A 232 16.42 -13.82 -14.77
C GLN A 232 16.02 -13.61 -13.30
N LYS A 233 16.43 -12.49 -12.70
CA LYS A 233 16.01 -12.09 -11.35
C LYS A 233 14.49 -11.88 -11.26
N ILE A 234 13.88 -11.21 -12.24
CA ILE A 234 12.42 -11.00 -12.32
C ILE A 234 11.69 -12.35 -12.42
N VAL A 235 12.10 -13.21 -13.34
CA VAL A 235 11.49 -14.53 -13.55
C VAL A 235 11.61 -15.38 -12.28
N GLY A 236 12.79 -15.41 -11.66
CA GLY A 236 13.03 -16.15 -10.41
C GLY A 236 12.23 -15.61 -9.22
N GLY A 237 12.18 -14.28 -9.04
CA GLY A 237 11.41 -13.63 -7.99
C GLY A 237 9.91 -13.85 -8.12
N THR A 238 9.38 -13.73 -9.35
CA THR A 238 7.99 -14.00 -9.67
C THR A 238 7.66 -15.48 -9.43
N GLY A 239 8.50 -16.40 -9.89
CA GLY A 239 8.29 -17.85 -9.70
C GLY A 239 8.24 -18.26 -8.24
N VAL A 240 9.12 -17.70 -7.40
CA VAL A 240 9.09 -17.92 -5.93
C VAL A 240 7.80 -17.40 -5.33
N THR A 241 7.38 -16.19 -5.71
CA THR A 241 6.17 -15.56 -5.17
C THR A 241 4.91 -16.32 -5.58
N CYS A 242 4.77 -16.69 -6.85
CA CYS A 242 3.66 -17.50 -7.33
C CYS A 242 3.61 -18.87 -6.62
N THR A 243 4.76 -19.49 -6.37
CA THR A 243 4.84 -20.74 -5.62
C THR A 243 4.36 -20.56 -4.18
N ALA A 244 4.79 -19.48 -3.51
CA ALA A 244 4.36 -19.15 -2.16
C ALA A 244 2.84 -18.89 -2.09
N LEU A 245 2.30 -18.08 -3.00
CA LEU A 245 0.87 -17.78 -3.09
C LEU A 245 0.04 -19.04 -3.36
N ARG A 246 0.46 -19.89 -4.30
CA ARG A 246 -0.20 -21.19 -4.56
C ARG A 246 -0.20 -22.06 -3.31
N ASN A 247 0.94 -22.19 -2.63
CA ASN A 247 1.02 -23.00 -1.42
C ASN A 247 0.14 -22.43 -0.30
N GLY A 248 0.07 -21.10 -0.16
CA GLY A 248 -0.86 -20.45 0.76
C GLY A 248 -2.32 -20.71 0.41
N TYR A 249 -2.67 -20.63 -0.87
CA TYR A 249 -4.01 -20.99 -1.35
C TYR A 249 -4.38 -22.43 -1.01
N VAL A 250 -3.52 -23.40 -1.35
CA VAL A 250 -3.75 -24.81 -1.02
C VAL A 250 -3.86 -25.04 0.50
N ALA A 251 -3.10 -24.31 1.32
CA ALA A 251 -3.19 -24.39 2.77
C ALA A 251 -4.55 -23.89 3.31
N VAL A 252 -5.11 -22.84 2.72
CA VAL A 252 -6.43 -22.30 3.09
C VAL A 252 -7.56 -23.16 2.53
N GLN A 253 -7.49 -23.45 1.22
CA GLN A 253 -8.48 -24.19 0.45
C GLN A 253 -7.79 -25.03 -0.63
N ASP A 254 -7.60 -26.31 -0.32
CA ASP A 254 -7.22 -27.32 -1.29
C ASP A 254 -8.46 -27.77 -2.05
N ASP A 255 -8.69 -27.14 -3.20
CA ASP A 255 -9.78 -27.38 -4.15
C ASP A 255 -9.38 -28.27 -5.33
N LEU A 256 -8.17 -28.86 -5.27
CA LEU A 256 -7.78 -29.88 -6.23
C LEU A 256 -8.88 -30.95 -6.22
N PRO A 257 -9.45 -31.30 -7.39
CA PRO A 257 -10.41 -32.38 -7.46
C PRO A 257 -9.74 -33.61 -6.84
N GLU A 258 -10.44 -34.28 -5.91
CA GLU A 258 -9.91 -35.50 -5.30
C GLU A 258 -9.40 -36.40 -6.43
N GLY A 259 -8.08 -36.63 -6.46
CA GLY A 259 -7.50 -37.56 -7.43
C GLY A 259 -8.22 -38.90 -7.35
N TRP A 260 -8.12 -39.72 -8.40
CA TRP A 260 -8.69 -41.06 -8.40
C TRP A 260 -8.12 -41.85 -7.22
N ASN A 261 -8.91 -41.96 -6.16
CA ASN A 261 -8.63 -42.77 -5.00
C ASN A 261 -9.78 -43.78 -4.87
N LEU A 262 -9.55 -44.85 -4.11
CA LEU A 262 -10.53 -45.94 -3.97
C LEU A 262 -11.88 -45.40 -3.48
N SER A 263 -11.89 -44.42 -2.57
CA SER A 263 -13.09 -43.75 -2.06
C SER A 263 -13.84 -42.91 -3.11
N SER A 264 -13.14 -42.13 -3.94
CA SER A 264 -13.73 -41.26 -4.98
C SER A 264 -14.24 -42.07 -6.15
N THR A 265 -13.54 -43.17 -6.48
CA THR A 265 -13.99 -44.16 -7.47
C THR A 265 -15.24 -44.91 -6.98
N LEU A 266 -15.24 -45.41 -5.75
CA LEU A 266 -16.42 -46.06 -5.15
C LEU A 266 -17.60 -45.09 -5.08
N ALA A 267 -17.37 -43.81 -4.76
CA ALA A 267 -18.42 -42.80 -4.77
C ALA A 267 -18.99 -42.53 -6.18
N PHE A 268 -18.14 -42.46 -7.22
CA PHE A 268 -18.57 -42.29 -8.61
C PHE A 268 -19.46 -43.46 -9.08
N PHE A 269 -19.18 -44.68 -8.60
CA PHE A 269 -19.99 -45.87 -8.88
C PHE A 269 -21.13 -46.12 -7.87
N GLY A 270 -21.48 -45.14 -7.02
CA GLY A 270 -22.62 -45.26 -6.09
C GLY A 270 -22.37 -46.11 -4.84
N LEU A 271 -21.14 -46.55 -4.60
CA LEU A 271 -20.68 -47.32 -3.43
C LEU A 271 -20.06 -46.41 -2.35
N GLY A 272 -20.38 -45.11 -2.35
CA GLY A 272 -19.80 -44.11 -1.44
C GLY A 272 -20.06 -44.35 0.06
N ALA A 273 -20.98 -45.24 0.42
CA ALA A 273 -21.23 -45.67 1.81
C ALA A 273 -20.10 -46.56 2.38
N LEU A 274 -19.28 -47.16 1.51
CA LEU A 274 -18.12 -47.97 1.89
C LEU A 274 -16.80 -47.17 1.91
N ALA A 275 -16.85 -45.88 1.54
CA ALA A 275 -15.69 -45.00 1.51
C ALA A 275 -15.40 -44.43 2.91
N PRO A 276 -14.27 -44.79 3.55
CA PRO A 276 -13.89 -44.21 4.83
C PRO A 276 -13.41 -42.76 4.63
N GLY A 277 -13.87 -41.82 5.48
CA GLY A 277 -13.20 -40.53 5.66
C GLY A 277 -13.83 -39.30 4.99
N ARG A 278 -15.10 -39.35 4.54
CA ARG A 278 -15.78 -38.19 3.95
C ARG A 278 -16.06 -37.09 4.99
N ARG A 279 -15.10 -36.22 5.25
CA ARG A 279 -15.38 -34.84 5.70
C ARG A 279 -15.49 -33.99 4.44
N ALA A 280 -16.71 -33.68 4.02
CA ALA A 280 -16.91 -32.63 3.02
C ALA A 280 -16.25 -31.35 3.58
N LYS A 281 -15.18 -30.87 2.95
CA LYS A 281 -14.64 -29.55 3.27
C LYS A 281 -15.68 -28.54 2.80
N THR A 282 -16.46 -28.00 3.72
CA THR A 282 -17.38 -26.89 3.43
C THR A 282 -16.55 -25.75 2.81
N PRO A 283 -16.95 -25.18 1.66
CA PRO A 283 -16.23 -24.05 1.09
C PRO A 283 -16.24 -22.89 2.11
N LEU A 284 -15.08 -22.28 2.33
CA LEU A 284 -14.95 -21.17 3.27
C LEU A 284 -15.73 -19.96 2.75
N THR A 285 -16.25 -19.15 3.67
CA THR A 285 -16.74 -17.82 3.30
C THR A 285 -15.57 -16.91 2.87
N PRO A 286 -15.80 -15.88 2.04
CA PRO A 286 -14.74 -14.96 1.62
C PRO A 286 -14.03 -14.28 2.78
N GLU A 287 -14.75 -13.97 3.86
CA GLU A 287 -14.19 -13.35 5.07
C GLU A 287 -13.30 -14.32 5.86
N GLU A 288 -13.70 -15.58 5.99
CA GLU A 288 -12.88 -16.61 6.63
C GLU A 288 -11.63 -16.93 5.81
N ALA A 289 -11.77 -17.01 4.49
CA ALA A 289 -10.63 -17.20 3.58
C ALA A 289 -9.64 -16.03 3.71
N LYS A 290 -10.12 -14.78 3.70
CA LYS A 290 -9.31 -13.58 3.91
C LYS A 290 -8.59 -13.60 5.27
N ALA A 291 -9.29 -13.96 6.34
CA ALA A 291 -8.71 -14.06 7.67
C ALA A 291 -7.61 -15.14 7.75
N ARG A 292 -7.81 -16.30 7.12
CA ARG A 292 -6.80 -17.37 7.08
C ARG A 292 -5.61 -17.01 6.20
N PHE A 293 -5.82 -16.37 5.06
CA PHE A 293 -4.73 -15.84 4.24
C PHE A 293 -3.92 -14.77 4.96
N GLY A 294 -4.56 -13.91 5.74
CA GLY A 294 -3.87 -12.88 6.54
C GLY A 294 -3.07 -13.43 7.72
N ALA A 295 -3.24 -14.71 8.07
CA ALA A 295 -2.51 -15.38 9.15
C ALA A 295 -1.31 -16.21 8.66
N LEU A 296 -1.12 -16.35 7.34
CA LEU A 296 0.01 -17.02 6.68
C LEU A 296 1.14 -16.04 6.40
#